data_AF-X1VQ07-F1
#
_entry.id   AF-X1VQ07-F1
#
_cell.length_a   1.000
_cell.length_b   1.000
_cell.length_c   1.000
_cell.angle_alpha   90.00
_cell.angle_beta   90.00
_cell.angle_gamma   90.00
#
_symmetry.space_group_name_H-M   'P 1'
#
loop_
_entity.id
_entity.type
_entity.pdbx_description
1 polymer ?
#
loop_
_entity_poly.entity_id
_entity_poly.type
_entity_poly.pdbx_seq_one_letter_code
_entity_poly.pdbx_strand_id
1 'polypeptide(L)'
;IPKSYKPGMRVDGLVFANQEMLNDILKEQSLEQVANVAFLPGIVGYSLAMPDIHWGYGFPIGGVAAMRMSDGVISPGGVGFD
;
A
#
# COMPACT_ATOMS: atom_id res chain seq x y z
N ILE A 1 -6.47 -0.67 6.98
CA ILE A 1 -7.27 0.28 6.19
C ILE A 1 -8.35 -0.51 5.46
N PRO A 2 -9.62 -0.44 5.88
CA PRO A 2 -10.67 -1.26 5.29
C PRO A 2 -10.92 -0.86 3.83
N LYS A 3 -11.32 -1.81 2.99
CA LYS A 3 -11.70 -1.61 1.59
C LYS A 3 -12.84 -0.60 1.42
N SER A 4 -13.69 -0.46 2.44
CA SER A 4 -14.73 0.56 2.46
C SER A 4 -14.21 1.99 2.65
N TYR A 5 -12.92 2.17 2.97
CA TYR A 5 -12.32 3.48 3.20
C TYR A 5 -12.42 4.38 1.96
N LYS A 6 -12.18 3.85 0.76
CA LYS A 6 -12.35 4.56 -0.52
C LYS A 6 -13.10 3.68 -1.52
N PRO A 7 -14.25 4.12 -2.07
CA PRO A 7 -14.98 3.36 -3.08
C PRO A 7 -14.10 3.00 -4.28
N GLY A 8 -14.05 1.72 -4.62
CA GLY A 8 -13.23 1.19 -5.71
C GLY A 8 -11.96 0.46 -5.27
N MET A 9 -11.58 0.51 -3.98
CA MET A 9 -10.58 -0.41 -3.44
C MET A 9 -11.02 -1.87 -3.70
N ARG A 10 -10.07 -2.70 -4.12
CA ARG A 10 -10.29 -4.12 -4.44
C ARG A 10 -10.00 -5.04 -3.26
N VAL A 11 -9.06 -4.63 -2.41
CA VAL A 11 -8.64 -5.34 -1.18
C VAL A 11 -8.51 -4.36 -0.01
N ASP A 12 -8.35 -4.88 1.21
CA ASP A 12 -7.98 -4.07 2.37
C ASP A 12 -6.48 -3.68 2.32
N GLY A 13 -6.13 -2.57 2.95
CA GLY A 13 -4.74 -2.26 3.32
C GLY A 13 -4.40 -2.82 4.71
N LEU A 14 -3.22 -3.43 4.88
CA LEU A 14 -2.74 -3.95 6.16
C LEU A 14 -1.35 -3.38 6.47
N VAL A 15 -1.22 -2.75 7.63
CA VAL A 15 0.01 -2.06 8.07
C VAL A 15 0.50 -2.71 9.34
N PHE A 16 1.77 -3.12 9.36
CA PHE A 16 2.42 -3.64 10.55
C PHE A 16 3.11 -2.50 11.29
N ALA A 17 2.64 -2.16 12.48
CA ALA A 17 3.24 -1.11 13.30
C ALA A 17 2.91 -1.34 14.78
N ASN A 18 3.77 -0.84 15.67
CA ASN A 18 3.42 -0.67 17.07
C ASN A 18 2.79 0.72 17.31
N GLN A 19 2.32 0.98 18.53
CA GLN A 19 1.63 2.24 18.86
C GLN A 19 2.53 3.48 18.72
N GLU A 20 3.83 3.36 19.00
CA GLU A 20 4.79 4.46 18.92
C GLU A 20 5.07 4.86 17.47
N MET A 21 5.24 3.87 16.58
CA MET A 21 5.45 4.07 15.14
C MET A 21 4.29 4.81 14.48
N LEU A 22 3.05 4.58 14.94
CA LEU A 22 1.88 5.26 14.37
C LEU A 22 1.96 6.78 14.47
N ASN A 23 2.63 7.32 15.49
CA ASN A 23 2.79 8.78 15.64
C ASN A 23 3.58 9.38 14.47
N ASP A 24 4.55 8.65 13.91
CA ASP A 24 5.36 9.11 12.79
C ASP A 24 4.69 8.79 11.45
N ILE A 25 4.14 7.58 11.30
CA ILE A 25 3.44 7.16 10.09
C ILE A 25 2.27 8.11 9.75
N LEU A 26 1.54 8.58 10.77
CA LEU A 26 0.39 9.48 10.58
C LEU A 26 0.78 10.92 10.21
N LYS A 27 2.06 11.30 10.26
CA LYS A 27 2.52 12.64 9.84
C LYS A 27 2.62 12.78 8.32
N GLU A 28 2.61 11.66 7.61
CA GLU A 28 2.76 11.60 6.16
C GLU A 28 1.51 11.03 5.47
N GLN A 29 1.55 10.97 4.14
CA GLN A 29 0.47 10.41 3.31
C GLN A 29 0.75 8.95 2.90
N SER A 30 1.67 8.26 3.57
CA SER A 30 2.03 6.88 3.24
C SER A 30 0.86 5.90 3.37
N LEU A 31 -0.04 6.12 4.35
CA LEU A 31 -1.28 5.34 4.49
C LEU A 31 -2.26 5.55 3.32
N GLU A 32 -2.30 6.76 2.74
CA GLU A 32 -3.08 6.99 1.51
C GLU A 32 -2.49 6.25 0.32
N GLN A 33 -1.17 6.11 0.26
CA GLN A 33 -0.52 5.32 -0.79
C GLN A 33 -0.85 3.83 -0.65
N VAL A 34 -0.89 3.28 0.56
CA VAL A 34 -1.42 1.92 0.82
C VAL A 34 -2.86 1.79 0.32
N ALA A 35 -3.72 2.77 0.64
CA ALA A 35 -5.10 2.77 0.15
C ALA A 35 -5.16 2.82 -1.38
N ASN A 36 -4.31 3.60 -2.04
CA ASN A 36 -4.27 3.74 -3.50
C ASN A 36 -3.77 2.46 -4.19
N VAL A 37 -2.76 1.80 -3.64
CA VAL A 37 -2.25 0.51 -4.17
C VAL A 37 -3.35 -0.56 -4.13
N ALA A 38 -4.25 -0.51 -3.15
CA ALA A 38 -5.39 -1.42 -3.06
C ALA A 38 -6.42 -1.29 -4.21
N PHE A 39 -6.32 -0.29 -5.09
CA PHE A 39 -7.16 -0.15 -6.30
C PHE A 39 -6.64 -0.95 -7.50
N LEU A 40 -5.39 -1.39 -7.46
CA LEU A 40 -4.71 -1.94 -8.64
C LEU A 40 -5.39 -3.24 -9.12
N PRO A 41 -5.69 -3.37 -10.44
CA PRO A 41 -6.24 -4.60 -10.99
C PRO A 41 -5.37 -5.82 -10.66
N GLY A 42 -6.02 -6.94 -10.38
CA GLY A 42 -5.35 -8.20 -10.05
C GLY A 42 -4.60 -8.25 -8.72
N ILE A 43 -4.68 -7.23 -7.85
CA ILE A 43 -4.06 -7.29 -6.51
C ILE A 43 -4.66 -8.41 -5.66
N VAL A 44 -3.80 -9.13 -4.93
CA VAL A 44 -4.15 -10.32 -4.15
C VAL A 44 -3.96 -10.09 -2.65
N GLY A 45 -4.96 -10.48 -1.86
CA GLY A 45 -4.89 -10.44 -0.40
C GLY A 45 -5.04 -9.03 0.15
N TYR A 46 -3.92 -8.32 0.34
CA TYR A 46 -3.85 -6.99 0.95
C TYR A 46 -2.86 -6.10 0.21
N SER A 47 -3.06 -4.79 0.27
CA SER A 47 -1.96 -3.84 0.10
C SER A 47 -1.23 -3.73 1.44
N LEU A 48 0.00 -4.24 1.49
CA LEU A 48 0.76 -4.35 2.72
C LEU A 48 1.71 -3.16 2.88
N ALA A 49 1.95 -2.77 4.13
CA ALA A 49 3.07 -1.91 4.48
C ALA A 49 3.79 -2.41 5.73
N MET A 50 5.12 -2.39 5.65
CA MET A 50 6.04 -2.80 6.70
C MET A 50 6.21 -1.69 7.75
N PRO A 51 6.82 -1.98 8.93
CA PRO A 51 6.96 -1.01 10.01
C PRO A 51 7.76 0.25 9.69
N ASP A 52 8.59 0.21 8.65
CA ASP A 52 9.40 1.31 8.13
C ASP A 52 8.71 2.11 7.02
N ILE A 53 7.37 1.98 6.89
CA ILE A 53 6.57 2.69 5.90
C ILE A 53 6.76 4.21 5.96
N HIS A 54 7.05 4.81 4.80
CA HIS A 54 7.08 6.25 4.61
C HIS A 54 6.70 6.63 3.17
N TRP A 55 6.51 7.93 2.94
CA TRP A 55 6.03 8.47 1.68
C TRP A 55 6.98 8.14 0.51
N GLY A 56 6.43 7.52 -0.53
CA GLY A 56 7.18 7.10 -1.72
C GLY A 56 6.62 7.66 -3.03
N TYR A 57 7.02 7.08 -4.16
CA TYR A 57 6.54 7.47 -5.49
C TYR A 57 5.39 6.57 -5.95
N GLY A 58 4.15 6.99 -5.66
CA GLY A 58 2.95 6.22 -5.97
C GLY A 58 2.67 5.12 -4.95
N PHE A 59 3.59 4.16 -4.82
CA PHE A 59 3.61 3.21 -3.70
C PHE A 59 4.35 3.84 -2.51
N PRO A 60 4.00 3.45 -1.27
CA PRO A 60 4.83 3.80 -0.13
C PRO A 60 6.12 2.99 -0.18
N ILE A 61 7.22 3.58 0.30
CA ILE A 61 8.42 2.78 0.61
C ILE A 61 8.08 1.85 1.78
N GLY A 62 8.60 0.62 1.77
CA GLY A 62 8.17 -0.44 2.69
C GLY A 62 6.81 -1.08 2.31
N GLY A 63 6.25 -0.73 1.15
CA GLY A 63 5.03 -1.32 0.62
C GLY A 63 5.26 -2.68 -0.05
N VAL A 64 4.29 -3.59 0.07
CA VAL A 64 4.27 -4.87 -0.67
C VAL A 64 2.89 -5.10 -1.28
N ALA A 65 2.85 -5.47 -2.56
CA ALA A 65 1.61 -5.86 -3.24
C ALA A 65 1.86 -7.05 -4.16
N ALA A 66 1.13 -8.14 -3.95
CA ALA A 66 1.12 -9.28 -4.85
C ALA A 66 0.09 -9.07 -5.96
N MET A 67 0.49 -9.31 -7.21
CA MET A 67 -0.38 -9.17 -8.38
C MET A 67 -0.56 -10.52 -9.07
N ARG A 68 -1.79 -10.82 -9.48
CA ARG A 68 -2.11 -12.03 -10.24
C ARG A 68 -1.52 -11.93 -11.65
N MET A 69 -0.97 -13.03 -12.16
CA MET A 69 -0.38 -13.07 -13.50
C MET A 69 -1.37 -12.85 -14.66
N SER A 70 -2.65 -13.17 -14.47
CA SER A 70 -3.64 -13.14 -15.56
C SER A 70 -4.24 -11.75 -15.84
N ASP A 71 -4.41 -10.92 -14.81
CA ASP A 71 -5.12 -9.63 -14.87
C ASP A 71 -4.49 -8.55 -13.96
N GLY A 72 -3.30 -8.82 -13.44
CA GLY A 72 -2.52 -7.90 -12.62
C GLY A 72 -1.75 -6.88 -13.43
N VAL A 73 -1.16 -5.92 -12.73
CA VAL A 73 -0.36 -4.84 -13.32
C VAL A 73 1.06 -4.85 -12.78
N ILE A 74 1.99 -4.30 -13.56
CA ILE A 74 3.32 -3.92 -13.09
C ILE A 74 3.35 -2.39 -13.00
N SER A 75 3.82 -1.88 -11.86
CA SER A 75 4.05 -0.45 -11.66
C SER A 75 5.51 -0.23 -11.29
N PRO A 76 6.30 0.52 -12.09
CA PRO A 76 7.69 0.85 -11.74
C PRO A 76 7.79 1.53 -10.37
N GLY A 77 6.81 2.37 -10.01
CA GLY A 77 6.75 3.02 -8.69
C GLY A 77 6.57 2.03 -7.53
N GLY A 78 6.07 0.81 -7.78
CA GLY A 78 6.00 -0.27 -6.79
C GLY A 78 7.28 -1.11 -6.67
N VAL A 79 8.27 -0.87 -7.54
CA VAL A 79 9.62 -1.46 -7.43
C VAL A 79 10.59 -0.43 -6.84
N GLY A 80 10.61 0.77 -7.39
CA GLY A 80 11.57 1.81 -7.04
C GLY A 80 12.33 2.32 -8.27
N PHE A 81 13.09 3.40 -8.09
CA PHE A 81 13.94 3.97 -9.15
C PHE A 81 15.33 3.33 -9.23
N ASP A 82 15.89 2.96 -8.07
CA ASP A 82 17.22 2.36 -7.90
C ASP A 82 17.09 0.83 -7.79
#